data_AF-A0A6S7GSM9-F1
#
_entry.id   AF-A0A6S7GSM9-F1
#
_cell.length_a   1.000
_cell.length_b   1.000
_cell.length_c   1.000
_cell.angle_alpha   90.00
_cell.angle_beta   90.00
_cell.angle_gamma   90.00
#
_symmetry.space_group_name_H-M   'P 1'
#
loop_
_entity.id
_entity.type
_entity.pdbx_description
1 polymer ?
#
loop_
_entity_poly.entity_id
_entity_poly.type
_entity_poly.pdbx_seq_one_letter_code
_entity_poly.pdbx_strand_id
1 'polypeptide(L)'
;MGGLKSYLDFLTEICVTLMVRKPQSDDSDEDQPELPPPPKKRRKASSIPEAIRYDKYDHWPIRTDIPNAQRCKMDGCKKKTMFMCSKCNVYLCVTKSTCFFNFHGK
;
A
#
# COMPACT_ATOMS: atom_id res chain seq x y z
N MET A 1 -29.87 32.70 9.08
CA MET A 1 -28.40 32.84 8.97
C MET A 1 -27.79 31.45 8.95
N GLY A 2 -27.54 30.88 7.77
CA GLY A 2 -26.85 29.59 7.66
C GLY A 2 -25.36 29.84 7.47
N GLY A 3 -24.56 29.60 8.51
CA GLY A 3 -23.10 29.73 8.44
C GLY A 3 -22.52 28.66 7.52
N LEU A 4 -21.69 29.07 6.56
CA LEU A 4 -20.88 28.14 5.77
C LEU A 4 -19.92 27.43 6.74
N LYS A 5 -20.18 26.14 7.01
CA LYS A 5 -19.25 25.30 7.78
C LYS A 5 -17.92 25.27 7.03
N SER A 6 -16.83 25.50 7.75
CA SER A 6 -15.51 25.45 7.14
C SER A 6 -15.15 24.00 6.80
N TYR A 7 -14.21 23.83 5.87
CA TYR A 7 -13.69 22.50 5.54
C TYR A 7 -13.13 21.77 6.76
N LEU A 8 -12.55 22.50 7.73
CA LEU A 8 -12.04 21.93 8.96
C LEU A 8 -13.17 21.43 9.88
N ASP A 9 -14.31 22.11 9.91
CA ASP A 9 -15.48 21.66 10.68
C ASP A 9 -16.07 20.36 10.13
N PHE A 10 -16.06 20.21 8.81
CA PHE A 10 -16.49 18.97 8.16
C PHE A 10 -15.52 17.81 8.45
N LEU A 11 -14.22 18.06 8.42
CA LEU A 11 -13.21 17.05 8.73
C LEU A 11 -13.27 16.62 10.20
N THR A 12 -13.52 17.53 11.14
CA THR A 12 -13.69 17.19 12.56
C THR A 12 -14.94 16.36 12.77
N GLU A 13 -16.06 16.67 12.12
CA GLU A 13 -17.29 15.85 12.18
C GLU A 13 -17.06 14.41 11.69
N ILE A 14 -16.30 14.24 10.60
CA ILE A 14 -15.94 12.91 10.09
C ILE A 14 -15.04 12.16 11.09
N CYS A 15 -14.00 12.81 11.62
CA CYS A 15 -13.10 12.19 12.60
C CYS A 15 -13.85 11.70 13.84
N VAL A 16 -14.74 12.52 14.40
CA VAL A 16 -15.57 12.13 15.55
C VAL A 16 -16.45 10.92 15.21
N THR A 17 -17.10 10.93 14.04
CA THR A 17 -17.94 9.82 13.59
C THR A 17 -17.16 8.51 13.43
N LEU A 18 -15.91 8.58 12.97
CA LEU A 18 -15.05 7.40 12.81
C LEU A 18 -14.48 6.90 14.14
N MET A 19 -14.18 7.80 15.09
CA MET A 19 -13.66 7.43 16.42
C MET A 19 -14.72 6.83 17.34
N VAL A 20 -16.00 7.21 17.19
CA VAL A 20 -17.11 6.65 18.00
C VAL A 20 -17.47 5.21 17.57
N ARG A 21 -17.15 4.79 16.34
CA ARG A 21 -17.25 3.38 15.93
C ARG A 21 -16.06 2.58 16.44
N LYS A 22 -16.07 2.26 17.73
CA LYS A 22 -15.29 1.13 18.26
C LYS A 22 -15.80 -0.14 17.56
N PRO A 23 -14.96 -0.98 16.95
CA PRO A 23 -15.36 -2.37 16.74
C PRO A 23 -15.68 -2.93 18.13
N GLN A 24 -16.88 -3.48 18.32
CA GLN A 24 -17.19 -4.24 19.52
C GLN A 24 -16.20 -5.40 19.60
N SER A 25 -15.19 -5.27 20.45
CA SER A 25 -14.63 -6.43 21.12
C SER A 25 -15.63 -6.74 22.22
N ASP A 26 -16.44 -7.79 22.02
CA ASP A 26 -17.28 -8.34 23.06
C ASP A 26 -16.33 -8.92 24.14
N ASP A 27 -16.16 -8.18 25.24
CA ASP A 27 -15.54 -8.66 26.47
C ASP A 27 -16.61 -9.44 27.25
N SER A 28 -16.56 -10.76 27.12
CA SER A 28 -17.15 -11.69 28.08
C SER A 28 -16.18 -12.86 28.26
N ASP A 29 -15.51 -12.87 29.41
CA ASP A 29 -14.67 -13.96 29.93
C ASP A 29 -15.47 -15.27 30.00
N GLU A 30 -15.45 -16.07 28.94
CA GLU A 30 -15.87 -17.48 28.98
C GLU A 30 -14.86 -18.30 28.17
N ASP A 31 -14.31 -19.32 28.83
CA ASP A 31 -13.29 -20.26 28.38
C ASP A 31 -13.66 -20.90 27.01
N GLN A 32 -13.15 -20.33 25.91
CA GLN A 32 -13.30 -20.91 24.56
C GLN A 32 -11.98 -21.51 24.07
N PRO A 33 -12.02 -22.71 23.45
CA PRO A 33 -10.82 -23.35 22.90
C PRO A 33 -10.18 -22.44 21.85
N GLU A 34 -8.86 -22.19 21.97
CA GLU A 34 -8.09 -21.35 21.05
C GLU A 34 -8.27 -21.81 19.60
N LEU A 35 -9.11 -21.10 18.85
CA LEU A 35 -9.17 -21.25 17.40
C LEU A 35 -7.85 -20.76 16.81
N PRO A 36 -7.26 -21.48 15.85
CA PRO A 36 -6.01 -21.06 15.22
C PRO A 36 -6.17 -19.65 14.64
N PRO A 37 -5.14 -18.78 14.77
CA PRO A 37 -5.24 -17.39 14.36
C PRO A 37 -5.69 -17.29 12.90
N PRO A 38 -6.64 -16.39 12.58
CA PRO A 38 -7.17 -16.27 11.23
C PRO A 38 -6.03 -16.05 10.24
N PRO A 39 -6.05 -16.72 9.07
CA PRO A 39 -4.98 -16.60 8.10
C PRO A 39 -4.79 -15.12 7.75
N LYS A 40 -3.56 -14.61 7.97
CA LYS A 40 -3.21 -13.22 7.68
C LYS A 40 -3.59 -12.92 6.24
N LYS A 41 -4.63 -12.11 6.03
CA LYS A 41 -5.08 -11.69 4.70
C LYS A 41 -3.89 -11.10 3.96
N ARG A 42 -3.45 -11.77 2.88
CA ARG A 42 -2.38 -11.26 2.02
C ARG A 42 -2.79 -9.88 1.56
N ARG A 43 -2.02 -8.85 1.94
CA ARG A 43 -2.25 -7.48 1.50
C ARG A 43 -2.33 -7.51 -0.03
N LYS A 44 -3.47 -7.04 -0.58
CA LYS A 44 -3.66 -6.92 -2.02
C LYS A 44 -2.46 -6.14 -2.59
N ALA A 45 -1.97 -6.57 -3.76
CA ALA A 45 -0.94 -5.83 -4.46
C ALA A 45 -1.36 -4.36 -4.56
N SER A 46 -0.43 -3.43 -4.32
CA SER A 46 -0.66 -2.01 -4.49
C SER A 46 -1.35 -1.77 -5.83
N SER A 47 -2.60 -1.31 -5.77
CA SER A 47 -3.42 -1.01 -6.94
C SER A 47 -2.94 0.31 -7.54
N ILE A 48 -1.76 0.30 -8.15
CA ILE A 48 -1.29 1.44 -8.93
C ILE A 48 -2.23 1.56 -10.14
N PRO A 49 -2.81 2.73 -10.40
CA PRO A 49 -3.60 2.96 -11.61
C PRO A 49 -2.78 2.63 -12.87
N GLU A 50 -3.34 1.83 -13.78
CA GLU A 50 -2.66 1.45 -15.02
C GLU A 50 -2.24 2.66 -15.85
N ALA A 51 -3.05 3.73 -15.84
CA ALA A 51 -2.73 4.99 -16.52
C ALA A 51 -1.40 5.60 -16.05
N ILE A 52 -1.13 5.58 -14.74
CA ILE A 52 0.13 6.09 -14.15
C ILE A 52 1.27 5.12 -14.44
N ARG A 53 1.00 3.81 -14.35
CA ARG A 53 2.01 2.78 -14.55
C ARG A 53 2.60 2.81 -15.98
N TYR A 54 1.75 3.05 -16.98
CA TYR A 54 2.10 2.95 -18.40
C TYR A 54 2.23 4.30 -19.11
N ASP A 55 2.23 5.42 -18.39
CA ASP A 55 2.40 6.75 -19.01
C ASP A 55 3.82 6.99 -19.55
N LYS A 56 4.81 6.16 -19.19
CA LYS A 56 6.21 6.23 -19.64
C LYS A 56 6.96 7.53 -19.25
N TYR A 57 6.36 8.39 -18.44
CA TYR A 57 6.97 9.65 -17.99
C TYR A 57 7.26 9.63 -16.48
N ASP A 58 8.41 10.19 -16.10
CA ASP A 58 8.82 10.40 -14.70
C ASP A 58 8.91 9.13 -13.82
N HIS A 59 9.21 7.98 -14.44
CA HIS A 59 9.53 6.74 -13.72
C HIS A 59 11.04 6.62 -13.54
N TRP A 60 11.56 7.18 -12.45
CA TRP A 60 12.99 7.12 -12.15
C TRP A 60 13.29 6.00 -11.15
N PRO A 61 14.29 5.14 -11.40
CA PRO A 61 14.75 4.17 -10.42
C PRO A 61 15.57 4.88 -9.34
N ILE A 62 15.05 4.93 -8.12
CA ILE A 62 15.73 5.47 -6.95
C ILE A 62 16.25 4.32 -6.09
N ARG A 63 17.52 4.39 -5.69
CA ARG A 63 18.08 3.49 -4.68
C ARG A 63 17.60 3.92 -3.30
N THR A 64 16.92 3.02 -2.60
CA THR A 64 16.44 3.27 -1.23
C THR A 64 17.43 2.72 -0.22
N ASP A 65 17.68 3.45 0.87
CA ASP A 65 18.55 3.03 1.97
C ASP A 65 17.79 2.18 3.01
N ILE A 66 17.09 1.16 2.53
CA ILE A 66 16.40 0.18 3.39
C ILE A 66 17.39 -0.89 3.88
N PRO A 67 17.24 -1.42 5.10
CA PRO A 67 18.16 -2.43 5.62
C PRO A 67 18.07 -3.75 4.83
N ASN A 68 16.88 -4.07 4.33
CA ASN A 68 16.60 -5.33 3.62
C ASN A 68 15.97 -5.06 2.26
N ALA A 69 16.61 -5.56 1.20
CA ALA A 69 16.09 -5.49 -0.16
C ALA A 69 14.68 -6.10 -0.27
N GLN A 70 13.77 -5.41 -0.94
CA GLN A 70 12.39 -5.85 -1.14
C GLN A 70 12.27 -6.77 -2.35
N ARG A 71 11.24 -7.63 -2.36
CA ARG A 71 10.98 -8.51 -3.50
C ARG A 71 10.54 -7.68 -4.71
N CYS A 72 11.10 -7.99 -5.88
CA CYS A 72 10.68 -7.37 -7.13
C CYS A 72 9.19 -7.62 -7.39
N LYS A 73 8.46 -6.56 -7.78
CA LYS A 73 7.02 -6.62 -8.04
C LYS A 73 6.66 -7.11 -9.44
N MET A 74 7.64 -7.28 -10.32
CA MET A 74 7.42 -7.83 -11.66
C MET A 74 6.95 -9.29 -11.58
N ASP A 75 5.90 -9.61 -12.36
CA ASP A 75 5.39 -10.97 -12.49
C ASP A 75 6.47 -11.92 -13.00
N GLY A 76 6.57 -13.10 -12.38
CA GLY A 76 7.63 -14.07 -12.67
C GLY A 76 9.00 -13.76 -12.03
N CYS A 77 9.22 -12.57 -11.48
CA CYS A 77 10.48 -12.25 -10.81
C CYS A 77 10.51 -12.74 -9.34
N LYS A 78 11.61 -13.40 -8.97
CA LYS A 78 11.89 -13.88 -7.59
C LYS A 78 13.05 -13.14 -6.91
N LYS A 79 13.69 -12.20 -7.61
CA LYS A 79 14.84 -11.45 -7.10
C LYS A 79 14.40 -10.40 -6.07
N LYS A 80 15.35 -9.98 -5.23
CA LYS A 80 15.21 -8.82 -4.34
C LYS A 80 15.95 -7.62 -4.93
N THR A 81 15.48 -6.42 -4.64
CA THR A 81 16.02 -5.15 -5.15
C THR A 81 15.87 -4.06 -4.09
N MET A 82 16.81 -3.12 -4.10
CA MET A 82 16.76 -1.88 -3.32
C MET A 82 16.38 -0.69 -4.19
N PHE A 83 16.06 -0.94 -5.47
CA PHE A 83 15.60 0.09 -6.39
C PHE A 83 14.09 0.14 -6.40
N MET A 84 13.57 1.36 -6.32
CA MET A 84 12.16 1.67 -6.29
C MET A 84 11.84 2.71 -7.36
N CYS A 85 10.69 2.58 -8.02
CA CYS A 85 10.20 3.64 -8.91
C CYS A 85 9.74 4.85 -8.09
N SER A 86 10.25 6.03 -8.41
CA SER A 86 9.91 7.32 -7.78
C SER A 86 8.41 7.63 -7.77
N LYS A 87 7.72 7.26 -8.85
CA LYS A 87 6.32 7.61 -9.11
C LYS A 87 5.35 6.52 -8.67
N CYS A 88 5.66 5.27 -9.00
CA CYS A 88 4.82 4.12 -8.67
C CYS A 88 5.05 3.54 -7.27
N ASN A 89 6.11 3.95 -6.57
CA ASN A 89 6.47 3.47 -5.23
C ASN A 89 6.56 1.93 -5.16
N VAL A 90 7.14 1.31 -6.20
CA VAL A 90 7.32 -0.15 -6.31
C VAL A 90 8.76 -0.55 -6.53
N TYR A 91 9.13 -1.64 -5.89
CA TYR A 91 10.46 -2.21 -5.99
C TYR A 91 10.62 -3.05 -7.25
N LEU A 92 11.52 -2.63 -8.14
CA LEU A 92 11.77 -3.25 -9.43
C LEU A 92 13.28 -3.45 -9.63
N CYS A 93 13.65 -4.54 -10.31
CA CYS A 93 15.04 -4.80 -10.63
C CYS A 93 15.48 -3.93 -11.81
N VAL A 94 16.64 -3.28 -11.67
CA VAL A 94 17.23 -2.39 -12.69
C VAL A 94 18.52 -2.97 -13.29
N THR A 95 19.25 -3.80 -12.53
CA THR A 95 20.59 -4.27 -12.93
C THR A 95 20.56 -5.47 -13.88
N LYS A 96 20.20 -6.66 -13.40
CA LYS A 96 20.30 -7.94 -14.16
C LYS A 96 19.02 -8.34 -14.89
N SER A 97 18.04 -7.46 -15.01
CA SER A 97 16.74 -7.79 -15.60
C SER A 97 16.02 -6.52 -16.02
N THR A 98 15.36 -6.56 -17.17
CA THR A 98 14.54 -5.48 -17.71
C THR A 98 13.19 -5.31 -16.99
N CYS A 99 13.10 -5.74 -15.72
CA CYS A 99 11.85 -5.68 -14.95
C CYS A 99 11.31 -4.27 -14.82
N PHE A 100 12.18 -3.27 -14.65
CA PHE A 100 11.76 -1.87 -14.63
C PHE A 100 11.09 -1.48 -15.94
N PHE A 101 11.75 -1.74 -17.06
CA PHE A 101 11.22 -1.46 -18.40
C PHE A 101 9.92 -2.21 -18.70
N ASN A 102 9.90 -3.53 -18.48
CA ASN A 102 8.72 -4.37 -18.75
C ASN A 102 7.53 -4.02 -17.85
N PHE A 103 7.78 -3.57 -16.62
CA PHE A 103 6.71 -3.14 -15.72
C PHE A 103 6.01 -1.88 -16.26
N HIS A 104 6.76 -0.94 -16.85
CA HIS A 104 6.25 0.35 -17.34
C HIS A 104 5.96 0.37 -18.86
N GLY A 105 6.42 -0.63 -19.61
CA GLY A 105 6.55 -0.56 -21.07
C GLY A 105 5.28 -0.86 -21.89
N LYS A 106 4.39 -1.71 -21.36
CA LYS A 106 3.27 -2.41 -22.05
C LYS A 106 3.54 -2.80 -23.51
#